data_AF-A0A9P6HJG3-F1
#
_entry.id   AF-A0A9P6HJG3-F1
#
_cell.length_a   1.000
_cell.length_b   1.000
_cell.length_c   1.000
_cell.angle_alpha   90.00
_cell.angle_beta   90.00
_cell.angle_gamma   90.00
#
_symmetry.space_group_name_H-M   'P 1'
#
loop_
_entity.id
_entity.type
_entity.pdbx_description
1 polymer ?
#
loop_
_entity_poly.entity_id
_entity_poly.type
_entity_poly.pdbx_seq_one_letter_code
_entity_poly.pdbx_strand_id
1 'polypeptide(L)'
;MSAATRTRELLLALARSIIDADSSGKLMKRDNASRLQLRSLQSSLENAVRSVIVAQNELGLINKLPPETVITIAESVAEPRTRESMFEIVKMTHICQYWRSTLISSPRLWSSIFVKNDHKDFVAACLERSRGAPLTVYLDLKHGDYHDYPDCTCIRNEWSPGMQIDEDNPCRYHTTIQPLLTVDSIKRICKLDVCLTMLDASEEGPDQDFKNALDDFDFFVVPLPFLESLSFSVNHELEIDTHLSLPRDLFGWVILPPTRLRHLTLQGCYGGPIRAARNLTSFELAGEENFDPIALTQRTFLPFISGSPSLVSLTLSHCEFPEREQLSRVTPVKLPELKTLRLMGVYGLSGLPGLMEVPAFKTLSSLGISTRKHEATIGHYNCSHFEVHAGNGDGFQLFYDGGSTGELVSEWLGIMGNADPSLTFIRLEGQDLDDPSRDFKGEVSPLPLFVNAKILEINSSFSHPWYRDFWNDLEKIGPQLTTLRLEVTEGMSPTKLAESVEKFAQARLEKGMPLRNLEKMEFEGMSEEGQEKAKKCWEEFRASLKIDEYLALQ
;
A
#
# COMPACT_ATOMS: atom_id res chain seq x y z
N MET A 1 -44.96 -25.14 -32.30
CA MET A 1 -45.36 -23.72 -32.19
C MET A 1 -44.23 -22.96 -31.55
N SER A 2 -43.77 -21.85 -32.13
CA SER A 2 -42.75 -21.03 -31.47
C SER A 2 -43.34 -20.36 -30.22
N ALA A 3 -42.50 -20.02 -29.25
CA ALA A 3 -42.92 -19.31 -28.04
C ALA A 3 -43.72 -18.04 -28.38
N ALA A 4 -43.34 -17.33 -29.44
CA ALA A 4 -44.04 -16.16 -29.95
C ALA A 4 -45.48 -16.46 -30.39
N THR A 5 -45.73 -17.61 -31.06
CA THR A 5 -47.09 -18.01 -31.44
C THR A 5 -47.95 -18.30 -30.20
N ARG A 6 -47.36 -18.92 -29.16
CA ARG A 6 -48.05 -19.26 -27.92
C ARG A 6 -48.39 -18.02 -27.08
N THR A 7 -47.49 -17.04 -26.99
CA THR A 7 -47.75 -15.75 -26.33
C THR A 7 -48.81 -14.95 -27.05
N ARG A 8 -48.79 -14.93 -28.39
CA ARG A 8 -49.82 -14.27 -29.21
C ARG A 8 -51.20 -14.87 -28.98
N GLU A 9 -51.32 -16.20 -28.95
CA GLU A 9 -52.58 -16.89 -28.67
C GLU A 9 -53.10 -16.59 -27.25
N LEU A 10 -52.22 -16.56 -26.24
CA LEU A 10 -52.58 -16.20 -24.87
C LEU A 10 -53.07 -14.75 -24.74
N LEU A 11 -52.40 -13.80 -25.40
CA LEU A 11 -52.84 -12.39 -25.42
C LEU A 11 -54.19 -12.22 -26.12
N LEU A 12 -54.42 -12.96 -27.21
CA LEU A 12 -55.72 -12.95 -27.90
C LEU A 12 -56.82 -13.58 -27.05
N ALA A 13 -56.53 -14.66 -26.31
CA ALA A 13 -57.48 -15.26 -25.38
C ALA A 13 -57.79 -14.32 -24.20
N LEU A 14 -56.78 -13.62 -23.66
CA LEU A 14 -56.95 -12.62 -22.61
C LEU A 14 -57.83 -11.46 -23.07
N ALA A 15 -57.54 -10.90 -24.25
CA ALA A 15 -58.32 -9.81 -24.84
C ALA A 15 -59.79 -10.23 -25.05
N ARG A 16 -60.04 -11.45 -25.55
CA ARG A 16 -61.39 -12.00 -25.69
C ARG A 16 -62.11 -12.13 -24.36
N SER A 17 -61.44 -12.67 -23.33
CA SER A 17 -62.02 -12.83 -22.00
C SER A 17 -62.36 -11.49 -21.32
N ILE A 18 -61.60 -10.43 -21.58
CA ILE A 18 -61.88 -9.08 -21.06
C ILE A 18 -63.11 -8.48 -21.77
N ILE A 19 -63.18 -8.62 -23.09
CA ILE A 19 -64.30 -8.13 -23.91
C ILE A 19 -65.62 -8.84 -23.55
N ASP A 20 -65.57 -10.15 -23.28
CA ASP A 20 -66.73 -10.94 -22.88
C ASP A 20 -67.21 -10.62 -21.45
N ALA A 21 -66.32 -10.16 -20.57
CA ALA A 21 -66.67 -9.78 -19.20
C ALA A 21 -67.40 -8.43 -19.14
N ASP A 22 -66.97 -7.46 -19.96
CA ASP A 22 -67.50 -6.08 -19.99
C ASP A 22 -68.94 -6.01 -20.55
N SER A 23 -69.28 -6.92 -21.46
CA SER A 23 -70.58 -6.94 -22.15
C SER A 23 -71.75 -7.49 -21.31
N SER A 24 -71.53 -7.97 -20.07
CA SER A 24 -72.52 -8.76 -19.32
C SER A 24 -73.26 -8.04 -18.16
N GLY A 25 -72.92 -6.79 -17.82
CA GLY A 25 -73.78 -5.87 -17.03
C GLY A 25 -74.30 -6.34 -15.65
N LYS A 26 -73.78 -7.42 -15.06
CA LYS A 26 -74.19 -7.96 -13.73
C LYS A 26 -73.05 -7.90 -12.72
N LEU A 27 -72.66 -6.67 -12.33
CA LEU A 27 -71.77 -6.41 -11.20
C LEU A 27 -72.58 -6.42 -9.90
N MET A 28 -72.30 -7.37 -8.99
CA MET A 28 -72.25 -7.16 -7.52
C MET A 28 -72.37 -8.44 -6.66
N LYS A 29 -72.55 -9.65 -7.22
CA LYS A 29 -72.57 -10.89 -6.39
C LYS A 29 -71.60 -12.00 -6.82
N ARG A 30 -70.64 -11.72 -7.71
CA ARG A 30 -69.64 -12.69 -8.23
C ARG A 30 -68.20 -12.35 -7.81
N ASP A 31 -68.00 -11.92 -6.57
CA ASP A 31 -66.73 -11.26 -6.21
C ASP A 31 -65.54 -12.23 -6.00
N ASN A 32 -65.76 -13.48 -5.58
CA ASN A 32 -64.62 -14.40 -5.32
C ASN A 32 -64.17 -15.22 -6.55
N ALA A 33 -65.12 -15.70 -7.37
CA ALA A 33 -64.77 -16.52 -8.54
C ALA A 33 -64.04 -15.70 -9.62
N SER A 34 -64.47 -14.46 -9.86
CA SER A 34 -63.81 -13.55 -10.80
C SER A 34 -62.43 -13.12 -10.31
N ARG A 35 -62.24 -12.91 -8.99
CA ARG A 35 -60.91 -12.62 -8.41
C ARG A 35 -59.94 -13.79 -8.57
N LEU A 36 -60.39 -15.04 -8.41
CA LEU A 36 -59.56 -16.23 -8.65
C LEU A 36 -59.18 -16.37 -10.13
N GLN A 37 -60.12 -16.14 -11.05
CA GLN A 37 -59.85 -16.14 -12.49
C GLN A 37 -58.85 -15.04 -12.89
N LEU A 38 -59.00 -13.83 -12.35
CA LEU A 38 -58.06 -12.72 -12.59
C LEU A 38 -56.66 -13.04 -12.05
N ARG A 39 -56.52 -13.60 -10.85
CA ARG A 39 -55.22 -14.03 -10.31
C ARG A 39 -54.56 -15.12 -11.16
N SER A 40 -55.35 -16.06 -11.67
CA SER A 40 -54.87 -17.12 -12.56
C SER A 40 -54.39 -16.56 -13.92
N LEU A 41 -55.15 -15.64 -14.51
CA LEU A 41 -54.77 -14.95 -15.74
C LEU A 41 -53.53 -14.08 -15.55
N GLN A 42 -53.45 -13.33 -14.44
CA GLN A 42 -52.28 -12.55 -14.09
C GLN A 42 -51.03 -13.43 -13.99
N SER A 43 -51.11 -14.54 -13.25
CA SER A 43 -50.01 -15.50 -13.15
C SER A 43 -49.61 -16.10 -14.50
N SER A 44 -50.59 -16.39 -15.36
CA SER A 44 -50.35 -16.91 -16.72
C SER A 44 -49.65 -15.88 -17.62
N LEU A 45 -50.05 -14.61 -17.54
CA LEU A 45 -49.43 -13.52 -18.28
C LEU A 45 -47.99 -13.27 -17.79
N GLU A 46 -47.76 -13.25 -16.48
CA GLU A 46 -46.43 -13.13 -15.89
C GLU A 46 -45.50 -14.26 -16.36
N ASN A 47 -46.01 -15.50 -16.42
CA ASN A 47 -45.25 -16.64 -16.92
C ASN A 47 -44.97 -16.55 -18.43
N ALA A 48 -45.91 -16.04 -19.24
CA ALA A 48 -45.70 -15.83 -20.67
C ALA A 48 -44.67 -14.73 -20.94
N VAL A 49 -44.74 -13.62 -20.21
CA VAL A 49 -43.75 -12.53 -20.28
C VAL A 49 -42.36 -13.05 -19.88
N ARG A 50 -42.23 -13.79 -18.78
CA ARG A 50 -40.96 -14.44 -18.38
C ARG A 50 -40.43 -15.35 -19.50
N SER A 51 -41.28 -16.15 -20.13
CA SER A 51 -40.87 -17.06 -21.22
C SER A 51 -40.34 -16.31 -22.44
N VAL A 52 -40.94 -15.18 -22.81
CA VAL A 52 -40.44 -14.34 -23.92
C VAL A 52 -39.10 -13.70 -23.57
N ILE A 53 -38.95 -13.19 -22.34
CA ILE A 53 -37.69 -12.62 -21.86
C ILE A 53 -36.57 -13.65 -21.88
N VAL A 54 -36.84 -14.90 -21.43
CA VAL A 54 -35.87 -16.01 -21.50
C VAL A 54 -35.45 -16.26 -22.95
N ALA A 55 -36.40 -16.39 -23.88
CA ALA A 55 -36.08 -16.63 -25.29
C ALA A 55 -35.33 -15.46 -25.96
N GLN A 56 -35.64 -14.21 -25.59
CA GLN A 56 -34.88 -13.03 -26.06
C GLN A 56 -33.46 -13.02 -25.52
N ASN A 57 -33.29 -13.36 -24.24
CA ASN A 57 -31.97 -13.47 -23.62
C ASN A 57 -31.14 -14.55 -24.33
N GLU A 58 -31.68 -15.73 -24.63
CA GLU A 58 -30.96 -16.78 -25.37
C GLU A 58 -30.42 -16.32 -26.74
N LEU A 59 -31.02 -15.31 -27.37
CA LEU A 59 -30.56 -14.75 -28.64
C LEU A 59 -29.49 -13.65 -28.47
N GLY A 60 -29.40 -13.03 -27.30
CA GLY A 60 -28.44 -11.97 -27.01
C GLY A 60 -26.99 -12.47 -27.06
N LEU A 61 -26.10 -11.72 -27.73
CA LEU A 61 -24.66 -12.06 -27.81
C LEU A 61 -24.03 -12.20 -26.42
N ILE A 62 -24.49 -11.43 -25.45
CA ILE A 62 -24.01 -11.48 -24.06
C ILE A 62 -24.25 -12.84 -23.36
N ASN A 63 -25.26 -13.59 -23.80
CA ASN A 63 -25.57 -14.93 -23.28
C ASN A 63 -24.86 -16.05 -24.04
N LYS A 64 -24.08 -15.71 -25.07
CA LYS A 64 -23.22 -16.63 -25.82
C LYS A 64 -21.75 -16.49 -25.44
N LEU A 65 -21.42 -15.58 -24.53
CA LEU A 65 -20.08 -15.46 -23.99
C LEU A 65 -19.72 -16.73 -23.21
N PRO A 66 -18.53 -17.32 -23.41
CA PRO A 66 -18.06 -18.41 -22.58
C PRO A 66 -18.05 -18.04 -21.08
N PRO A 67 -18.27 -19.00 -20.16
CA PRO A 67 -18.25 -18.74 -18.73
C PRO A 67 -16.97 -18.04 -18.27
N GLU A 68 -15.83 -18.40 -18.85
CA GLU A 68 -14.51 -17.85 -18.57
C GLU A 68 -14.45 -16.36 -18.92
N THR A 69 -15.05 -15.95 -20.04
CA THR A 69 -15.13 -14.54 -20.45
C THR A 69 -16.00 -13.74 -19.49
N VAL A 70 -17.15 -14.30 -19.06
CA VAL A 70 -18.03 -13.63 -18.08
C VAL A 70 -17.33 -13.47 -16.73
N ILE A 71 -16.60 -14.50 -16.28
CA ILE A 71 -15.80 -14.45 -15.05
C ILE A 71 -14.68 -13.42 -15.18
N THR A 72 -13.96 -13.39 -16.32
CA THR A 72 -12.88 -12.42 -16.56
C THR A 72 -13.41 -10.98 -16.50
N ILE A 73 -14.56 -10.71 -17.12
CA ILE A 73 -15.21 -9.39 -17.04
C ILE A 73 -15.54 -9.04 -15.58
N ALA A 74 -16.08 -9.99 -14.82
CA ALA A 74 -16.38 -9.77 -13.41
C ALA A 74 -15.14 -9.59 -12.53
N GLU A 75 -14.04 -10.30 -12.81
CA GLU A 75 -12.76 -10.10 -12.15
C GLU A 75 -12.22 -8.69 -12.43
N SER A 76 -12.27 -8.22 -13.69
CA SER A 76 -11.86 -6.86 -14.04
C SER A 76 -12.72 -5.77 -13.40
N VAL A 77 -14.04 -5.98 -13.31
CA VAL A 77 -14.95 -5.06 -12.59
C VAL A 77 -14.70 -5.07 -11.07
N ALA A 78 -14.23 -6.21 -10.55
CA ALA A 78 -13.94 -6.38 -9.14
C ALA A 78 -12.58 -5.80 -8.70
N GLU A 79 -11.75 -5.31 -9.63
CA GLU A 79 -10.42 -4.76 -9.34
C GLU A 79 -10.43 -3.22 -9.30
N PRO A 80 -9.87 -2.57 -8.24
CA PRO A 80 -9.35 -3.17 -7.02
C PRO A 80 -10.46 -3.84 -6.17
N ARG A 81 -10.09 -4.88 -5.41
CA ARG A 81 -11.02 -5.60 -4.52
C ARG A 81 -11.43 -4.69 -3.38
N THR A 82 -12.53 -4.00 -3.54
CA THR A 82 -13.16 -3.16 -2.53
C THR A 82 -14.58 -3.65 -2.24
N ARG A 83 -15.18 -3.08 -1.21
CA ARG A 83 -16.58 -3.34 -0.88
C ARG A 83 -17.53 -2.93 -2.02
N GLU A 84 -17.27 -1.79 -2.64
CA GLU A 84 -18.06 -1.26 -3.76
C GLU A 84 -17.98 -2.20 -4.96
N SER A 85 -16.78 -2.73 -5.26
CA SER A 85 -16.60 -3.65 -6.38
C SER A 85 -17.32 -4.99 -6.15
N MET A 86 -17.45 -5.45 -4.89
CA MET A 86 -18.30 -6.60 -4.55
C MET A 86 -19.80 -6.33 -4.80
N PHE A 87 -20.30 -5.11 -4.55
CA PHE A 87 -21.67 -4.76 -4.92
C PHE A 87 -21.87 -4.73 -6.43
N GLU A 88 -20.87 -4.29 -7.19
CA GLU A 88 -20.92 -4.37 -8.66
C GLU A 88 -21.00 -5.84 -9.13
N ILE A 89 -20.24 -6.76 -8.52
CA ILE A 89 -20.37 -8.19 -8.81
C ILE A 89 -21.80 -8.67 -8.51
N VAL A 90 -22.39 -8.28 -7.38
CA VAL A 90 -23.77 -8.62 -7.05
C VAL A 90 -24.72 -8.11 -8.13
N LYS A 91 -24.60 -6.85 -8.55
CA LYS A 91 -25.39 -6.26 -9.65
C LYS A 91 -25.22 -7.05 -10.95
N MET A 92 -24.00 -7.51 -11.26
CA MET A 92 -23.76 -8.37 -12.44
C MET A 92 -24.50 -9.71 -12.35
N THR A 93 -24.72 -10.26 -11.14
CA THR A 93 -25.57 -11.45 -10.96
C THR A 93 -27.07 -11.20 -11.22
N HIS A 94 -27.47 -9.96 -11.48
CA HIS A 94 -28.84 -9.57 -11.83
C HIS A 94 -29.02 -9.25 -13.32
N ILE A 95 -27.96 -9.32 -14.15
CA ILE A 95 -28.06 -9.08 -15.61
C ILE A 95 -28.98 -10.10 -16.27
N CYS A 96 -28.71 -11.39 -16.06
CA CYS A 96 -29.54 -12.49 -16.55
C CYS A 96 -29.27 -13.77 -15.74
N GLN A 97 -30.07 -14.81 -15.96
CA GLN A 97 -29.92 -16.09 -15.27
C GLN A 97 -28.56 -16.75 -15.53
N TYR A 98 -28.03 -16.66 -16.76
CA TYR A 98 -26.74 -17.24 -17.14
C TYR A 98 -25.57 -16.60 -16.39
N TRP A 99 -25.55 -15.27 -16.32
CA TRP A 99 -24.53 -14.53 -15.55
C TRP A 99 -24.65 -14.84 -14.07
N ARG A 100 -25.87 -14.85 -13.52
CA ARG A 100 -26.12 -15.24 -12.14
C ARG A 100 -25.53 -16.61 -11.80
N SER A 101 -25.87 -17.64 -12.57
CA SER A 101 -25.39 -19.01 -12.32
C SER A 101 -23.88 -19.12 -12.46
N THR A 102 -23.30 -18.45 -13.46
CA THR A 102 -21.86 -18.47 -13.74
C THR A 102 -21.07 -17.80 -12.62
N LEU A 103 -21.46 -16.59 -12.24
CA LEU A 103 -20.75 -15.80 -11.22
C LEU A 103 -20.92 -16.39 -9.81
N ILE A 104 -22.13 -16.85 -9.44
CA ILE A 104 -22.36 -17.51 -8.14
C ILE A 104 -21.58 -18.83 -8.03
N SER A 105 -21.36 -19.52 -9.16
CA SER A 105 -20.61 -20.78 -9.17
C SER A 105 -19.09 -20.62 -9.15
N SER A 106 -18.57 -19.39 -9.29
CA SER A 106 -17.15 -19.08 -9.29
C SER A 106 -16.68 -18.63 -7.91
N PRO A 107 -16.08 -19.51 -7.08
CA PRO A 107 -15.88 -19.23 -5.66
C PRO A 107 -14.83 -18.13 -5.42
N ARG A 108 -13.87 -17.97 -6.35
CA ARG A 108 -12.84 -16.92 -6.30
C ARG A 108 -13.41 -15.50 -6.36
N LEU A 109 -14.61 -15.31 -6.94
CA LEU A 109 -15.26 -14.00 -6.96
C LEU A 109 -15.78 -13.58 -5.58
N TRP A 110 -15.98 -14.54 -4.67
CA TRP A 110 -16.61 -14.34 -3.36
C TRP A 110 -15.63 -14.52 -2.21
N SER A 111 -14.34 -14.75 -2.48
CA SER A 111 -13.32 -15.02 -1.47
C SER A 111 -12.78 -13.77 -0.76
N SER A 112 -13.12 -12.58 -1.24
CA SER A 112 -12.83 -11.30 -0.57
C SER A 112 -14.03 -10.93 0.32
N ILE A 113 -13.84 -10.97 1.63
CA ILE A 113 -14.88 -10.72 2.63
C ILE A 113 -14.62 -9.37 3.29
N PHE A 114 -15.59 -8.46 3.21
CA PHE A 114 -15.52 -7.14 3.83
C PHE A 114 -16.46 -7.10 5.04
N VAL A 115 -15.95 -6.63 6.17
CA VAL A 115 -16.69 -6.45 7.42
C VAL A 115 -16.47 -5.02 7.88
N LYS A 116 -17.27 -4.09 7.35
CA LYS A 116 -17.26 -2.66 7.72
C LYS A 116 -18.58 -2.22 8.34
N ASN A 117 -19.69 -2.62 7.73
CA ASN A 117 -21.07 -2.27 8.12
C ASN A 117 -22.10 -3.21 7.45
N ASP A 118 -21.61 -4.33 6.92
CA ASP A 118 -22.40 -5.21 6.09
C ASP A 118 -23.37 -6.04 6.92
N HIS A 119 -24.45 -6.52 6.29
CA HIS A 119 -25.39 -7.40 6.98
C HIS A 119 -24.76 -8.78 7.15
N LYS A 120 -24.96 -9.43 8.30
CA LYS A 120 -24.51 -10.81 8.57
C LYS A 120 -24.84 -11.76 7.41
N ASP A 121 -26.05 -11.66 6.86
CA ASP A 121 -26.49 -12.53 5.74
C ASP A 121 -25.67 -12.32 4.46
N PHE A 122 -25.18 -11.09 4.23
CA PHE A 122 -24.33 -10.80 3.08
C PHE A 122 -22.97 -11.48 3.24
N VAL A 123 -22.35 -11.36 4.42
CA VAL A 123 -21.10 -12.04 4.76
C VAL A 123 -21.26 -13.56 4.67
N ALA A 124 -22.34 -14.11 5.25
CA ALA A 124 -22.66 -15.52 5.19
C ALA A 124 -22.84 -16.02 3.75
N ALA A 125 -23.55 -15.26 2.89
CA ALA A 125 -23.72 -15.60 1.49
C ALA A 125 -22.38 -15.57 0.71
N CYS A 126 -21.48 -14.64 1.02
CA CYS A 126 -20.14 -14.61 0.40
C CYS A 126 -19.30 -15.81 0.86
N LEU A 127 -19.36 -16.18 2.15
CA LEU A 127 -18.68 -17.35 2.70
C LEU A 127 -19.20 -18.67 2.10
N GLU A 128 -20.51 -18.81 1.94
CA GLU A 128 -21.13 -19.96 1.28
C GLU A 128 -20.67 -20.08 -0.18
N ARG A 129 -20.68 -18.96 -0.92
CA ARG A 129 -20.31 -18.93 -2.34
C ARG A 129 -18.83 -19.11 -2.58
N SER A 130 -17.97 -18.70 -1.65
CA SER A 130 -16.52 -18.91 -1.73
C SER A 130 -16.09 -20.36 -1.49
N ARG A 131 -16.98 -21.23 -0.98
CA ARG A 131 -16.78 -22.69 -0.88
C ARG A 131 -15.43 -23.04 -0.26
N GLY A 132 -14.52 -23.72 -0.97
CA GLY A 132 -13.19 -24.08 -0.45
C GLY A 132 -12.09 -23.07 -0.79
N ALA A 133 -12.42 -21.91 -1.35
CA ALA A 133 -11.40 -20.94 -1.75
C ALA A 133 -10.72 -20.30 -0.52
N PRO A 134 -9.39 -20.04 -0.61
CA PRO A 134 -8.69 -19.23 0.38
C PRO A 134 -9.34 -17.85 0.51
N LEU A 135 -9.47 -17.35 1.73
CA LEU A 135 -10.17 -16.12 2.06
C LEU A 135 -9.19 -14.97 2.30
N THR A 136 -9.53 -13.82 1.71
CA THR A 136 -8.98 -12.51 2.06
C THR A 136 -10.06 -11.76 2.84
N VAL A 137 -9.79 -11.45 4.11
CA VAL A 137 -10.75 -10.79 4.99
C VAL A 137 -10.28 -9.37 5.28
N TYR A 138 -11.20 -8.41 5.14
CA TYR A 138 -11.01 -7.01 5.46
C TYR A 138 -11.94 -6.65 6.62
N LEU A 139 -11.38 -6.31 7.77
CA LEU A 139 -12.10 -5.86 8.95
C LEU A 139 -11.90 -4.35 9.09
N ASP A 140 -12.97 -3.58 9.06
CA ASP A 140 -12.96 -2.14 9.33
C ASP A 140 -13.83 -1.91 10.56
N LEU A 141 -13.15 -1.69 11.67
CA LEU A 141 -13.67 -1.66 13.02
C LEU A 141 -13.57 -0.22 13.53
N LYS A 142 -14.64 0.34 14.09
CA LYS A 142 -14.69 1.68 14.70
C LYS A 142 -15.05 1.59 16.18
N HIS A 143 -14.07 1.64 17.08
CA HIS A 143 -14.33 1.61 18.53
C HIS A 143 -14.96 2.93 19.00
N GLY A 144 -16.08 2.84 19.75
CA GLY A 144 -16.86 3.99 20.22
C GLY A 144 -18.21 4.20 19.51
N ASP A 145 -18.26 4.03 18.18
CA ASP A 145 -19.47 4.24 17.35
C ASP A 145 -20.49 3.09 17.49
N TYR A 146 -20.10 1.97 18.11
CA TYR A 146 -20.86 0.73 18.06
C TYR A 146 -22.18 0.74 18.83
N HIS A 147 -22.41 1.77 19.63
CA HIS A 147 -23.47 1.79 20.62
C HIS A 147 -24.42 2.98 20.50
N ASP A 148 -24.39 3.66 19.36
CA ASP A 148 -25.34 4.74 19.03
C ASP A 148 -26.81 4.29 18.95
N TYR A 149 -27.07 2.98 19.02
CA TYR A 149 -28.42 2.50 19.28
C TYR A 149 -28.74 2.61 20.78
N PRO A 150 -29.71 3.44 21.19
CA PRO A 150 -30.03 3.69 22.61
C PRO A 150 -30.44 2.43 23.39
N ASP A 151 -30.72 1.32 22.68
CA ASP A 151 -31.11 0.03 23.22
C ASP A 151 -30.01 -1.06 23.12
N CYS A 152 -28.78 -0.78 22.66
CA CYS A 152 -27.69 -1.77 22.70
C CYS A 152 -27.33 -2.06 24.16
N THR A 153 -27.71 -3.23 24.67
CA THR A 153 -27.38 -3.64 26.06
C THR A 153 -25.90 -4.04 26.23
N CYS A 154 -25.19 -4.06 25.11
CA CYS A 154 -23.79 -4.42 24.89
C CYS A 154 -22.78 -3.63 25.75
N ILE A 155 -23.05 -2.34 26.01
CA ILE A 155 -22.15 -1.45 26.79
C ILE A 155 -22.38 -1.52 28.29
N ARG A 156 -23.59 -1.89 28.75
CA ARG A 156 -23.96 -1.61 30.15
C ARG A 156 -23.31 -2.61 31.10
N ASN A 157 -22.00 -2.44 31.37
CA ASN A 157 -21.14 -2.69 32.55
C ASN A 157 -21.51 -3.78 33.56
N GLU A 158 -22.38 -4.71 33.21
CA GLU A 158 -22.73 -5.91 33.93
C GLU A 158 -22.65 -7.05 32.90
N TRP A 159 -21.46 -7.26 32.35
CA TRP A 159 -21.08 -8.52 31.70
C TRP A 159 -21.22 -9.63 32.76
N SER A 160 -22.46 -10.06 32.98
CA SER A 160 -22.78 -11.25 33.73
C SER A 160 -22.25 -12.40 32.89
N PRO A 161 -21.32 -13.23 33.40
CA PRO A 161 -20.83 -14.39 32.68
C PRO A 161 -22.02 -15.32 32.36
N GLY A 162 -22.55 -15.23 31.15
CA GLY A 162 -23.81 -15.90 30.77
C GLY A 162 -24.79 -15.06 29.95
N MET A 163 -24.51 -13.80 29.63
CA MET A 163 -25.33 -13.03 28.68
C MET A 163 -25.18 -13.66 27.28
N GLN A 164 -26.16 -14.46 26.89
CA GLN A 164 -26.23 -15.04 25.55
C GLN A 164 -26.52 -13.91 24.57
N ILE A 165 -25.78 -13.88 23.46
CA ILE A 165 -26.12 -13.10 22.28
C ILE A 165 -27.47 -13.66 21.79
N ASP A 166 -28.59 -13.07 22.21
CA ASP A 166 -29.91 -13.42 21.71
C ASP A 166 -30.11 -12.78 20.32
N GLU A 167 -31.04 -13.33 19.53
CA GLU A 167 -31.38 -12.79 18.20
C GLU A 167 -31.99 -11.37 18.28
N ASP A 168 -32.34 -10.91 19.48
CA ASP A 168 -33.05 -9.65 19.76
C ASP A 168 -32.12 -8.51 20.19
N ASN A 169 -30.81 -8.75 20.41
CA ASN A 169 -29.81 -7.76 20.82
C ASN A 169 -28.87 -7.41 19.65
N PRO A 170 -29.15 -6.32 18.92
CA PRO A 170 -28.63 -6.09 17.58
C PRO A 170 -27.31 -5.32 17.59
N CYS A 171 -26.31 -5.77 18.36
CA CYS A 171 -24.95 -5.31 18.04
C CYS A 171 -24.58 -5.88 16.67
N ARG A 172 -24.84 -5.07 15.64
CA ARG A 172 -24.69 -5.43 14.23
C ARG A 172 -23.27 -5.90 13.90
N TYR A 173 -22.28 -5.53 14.72
CA TYR A 173 -20.88 -5.89 14.51
C TYR A 173 -20.52 -7.27 15.08
N HIS A 174 -20.94 -7.60 16.30
CA HIS A 174 -20.75 -8.95 16.86
C HIS A 174 -21.40 -10.02 15.98
N THR A 175 -22.56 -9.71 15.39
CA THR A 175 -23.24 -10.62 14.48
C THR A 175 -22.58 -10.75 13.11
N THR A 176 -21.87 -9.72 12.63
CA THR A 176 -21.28 -9.72 11.27
C THR A 176 -19.95 -10.48 11.22
N ILE A 177 -19.18 -10.52 12.31
CA ILE A 177 -17.94 -11.30 12.39
C ILE A 177 -18.23 -12.77 12.68
N GLN A 178 -19.34 -13.10 13.34
CA GLN A 178 -19.69 -14.47 13.73
C GLN A 178 -19.54 -15.52 12.58
N PRO A 179 -19.98 -15.26 11.34
CA PRO A 179 -19.80 -16.23 10.23
C PRO A 179 -18.32 -16.56 9.93
N LEU A 180 -17.39 -15.66 10.25
CA LEU A 180 -15.95 -15.89 10.10
C LEU A 180 -15.38 -16.79 11.19
N LEU A 181 -16.04 -16.91 12.35
CA LEU A 181 -15.58 -17.70 13.49
C LEU A 181 -15.86 -19.21 13.35
N THR A 182 -16.42 -19.65 12.22
CA THR A 182 -16.58 -21.09 11.97
C THR A 182 -15.22 -21.74 11.71
N VAL A 183 -15.04 -22.98 12.16
CA VAL A 183 -13.79 -23.74 11.99
C VAL A 183 -13.37 -23.84 10.51
N ASP A 184 -14.34 -23.91 9.59
CA ASP A 184 -14.06 -23.94 8.15
C ASP A 184 -13.54 -22.59 7.65
N SER A 185 -14.24 -21.49 7.96
CA SER A 185 -13.83 -20.13 7.59
C SER A 185 -12.42 -19.83 8.09
N ILE A 186 -12.14 -20.07 9.38
CA ILE A 186 -10.84 -19.83 10.03
C ILE A 186 -9.70 -20.54 9.30
N LYS A 187 -9.91 -21.78 8.86
CA LYS A 187 -8.89 -22.57 8.15
C LYS A 187 -8.62 -22.07 6.73
N ARG A 188 -9.48 -21.20 6.21
CA ARG A 188 -9.36 -20.65 4.86
C ARG A 188 -8.80 -19.24 4.84
N ILE A 189 -8.82 -18.50 5.95
CA ILE A 189 -8.26 -17.14 6.05
C ILE A 189 -6.75 -17.21 5.83
N CYS A 190 -6.31 -16.77 4.65
CA CYS A 190 -4.90 -16.70 4.28
C CYS A 190 -4.39 -15.26 4.28
N LYS A 191 -5.28 -14.28 4.09
CA LYS A 191 -4.95 -12.86 4.21
C LYS A 191 -5.98 -12.16 5.10
N LEU A 192 -5.50 -11.36 6.03
CA LEU A 192 -6.31 -10.57 6.94
C LEU A 192 -5.80 -9.13 6.95
N ASP A 193 -6.67 -8.20 6.60
CA ASP A 193 -6.41 -6.76 6.66
C ASP A 193 -7.36 -6.17 7.71
N VAL A 194 -6.82 -5.65 8.81
CA VAL A 194 -7.57 -5.05 9.93
C VAL A 194 -7.30 -3.55 9.96
N CYS A 195 -8.35 -2.77 9.94
CA CYS A 195 -8.34 -1.34 10.16
C CYS A 195 -9.18 -1.07 11.41
N LEU A 196 -8.57 -0.56 12.48
CA LEU A 196 -9.25 -0.15 13.69
C LEU A 196 -9.21 1.37 13.80
N THR A 197 -10.36 2.01 13.82
CA THR A 197 -10.50 3.44 14.11
C THR A 197 -10.88 3.62 15.58
N MET A 198 -10.07 4.39 16.32
CA MET A 198 -10.34 4.79 17.70
C MET A 198 -10.95 6.19 17.69
N LEU A 199 -12.16 6.35 18.23
CA LEU A 199 -12.90 7.61 18.21
C LEU A 199 -12.67 8.46 19.46
N ASP A 200 -12.63 7.81 20.62
CA ASP A 200 -12.45 8.48 21.91
C ASP A 200 -11.37 7.76 22.71
N ALA A 201 -10.51 8.54 23.37
CA ALA A 201 -9.68 8.05 24.45
C ALA A 201 -10.44 8.21 25.77
N SER A 202 -10.64 7.11 26.50
CA SER A 202 -11.18 7.14 27.84
C SER A 202 -10.16 7.70 28.84
N GLU A 203 -10.60 7.93 30.08
CA GLU A 203 -9.70 8.31 31.18
C GLU A 203 -8.64 7.23 31.49
N GLU A 204 -8.83 5.98 31.05
CA GLU A 204 -7.89 4.87 31.27
C GLU A 204 -6.67 4.91 30.34
N GLY A 205 -6.73 5.74 29.30
CA GLY A 205 -5.66 5.97 28.35
C GLY A 205 -5.71 5.06 27.11
N PRO A 206 -5.05 5.48 26.02
CA PRO A 206 -5.24 4.92 24.68
C PRO A 206 -4.84 3.44 24.58
N ASP A 207 -3.80 3.03 25.30
CA ASP A 207 -3.33 1.63 25.32
C ASP A 207 -4.34 0.68 25.98
N GLN A 208 -5.09 1.15 26.98
CA GLN A 208 -6.11 0.34 27.65
C GLN A 208 -7.39 0.27 26.79
N ASP A 209 -7.79 1.40 26.21
CA ASP A 209 -8.91 1.43 25.26
C ASP A 209 -8.66 0.55 24.05
N PHE A 210 -7.45 0.57 23.51
CA PHE A 210 -7.08 -0.32 22.42
C PHE A 210 -7.16 -1.80 22.81
N LYS A 211 -6.72 -2.17 24.01
CA LYS A 211 -6.87 -3.55 24.51
C LYS A 211 -8.33 -3.93 24.70
N ASN A 212 -9.11 -3.07 25.35
CA ASN A 212 -10.54 -3.27 25.53
C ASN A 212 -11.24 -3.45 24.17
N ALA A 213 -10.88 -2.60 23.19
CA ALA A 213 -11.38 -2.67 21.84
C ALA A 213 -11.03 -4.00 21.15
N LEU A 214 -9.86 -4.59 21.41
CA LEU A 214 -9.52 -5.90 20.86
C LEU A 214 -10.20 -7.05 21.61
N ASP A 215 -10.31 -6.95 22.94
CA ASP A 215 -10.96 -7.94 23.79
C ASP A 215 -12.47 -8.03 23.50
N ASP A 216 -13.08 -6.94 23.03
CA ASP A 216 -14.47 -6.91 22.57
C ASP A 216 -14.74 -7.80 21.34
N PHE A 217 -13.69 -8.26 20.65
CA PHE A 217 -13.80 -9.16 19.50
C PHE A 217 -13.14 -10.51 19.77
N ASP A 218 -13.98 -11.52 20.04
CA ASP A 218 -13.57 -12.94 20.13
C ASP A 218 -12.73 -13.43 18.92
N PHE A 219 -12.82 -12.73 17.79
CA PHE A 219 -12.00 -13.02 16.60
C PHE A 219 -10.49 -12.95 16.89
N PHE A 220 -10.04 -12.02 17.74
CA PHE A 220 -8.62 -11.86 18.04
C PHE A 220 -8.08 -12.90 19.00
N VAL A 221 -8.89 -13.79 19.59
CA VAL A 221 -8.38 -14.93 20.37
C VAL A 221 -8.29 -16.23 19.56
N VAL A 222 -8.83 -16.23 18.34
CA VAL A 222 -8.91 -17.42 17.48
C VAL A 222 -7.59 -17.64 16.72
N PRO A 223 -7.03 -18.87 16.74
CA PRO A 223 -5.84 -19.19 15.96
C PRO A 223 -6.15 -19.22 14.46
N LEU A 224 -5.33 -18.54 13.66
CA LEU A 224 -5.41 -18.51 12.19
C LEU A 224 -4.26 -19.31 11.57
N PRO A 225 -4.33 -20.66 11.53
CA PRO A 225 -3.19 -21.51 11.18
C PRO A 225 -2.74 -21.40 9.71
N PHE A 226 -3.59 -20.84 8.84
CA PHE A 226 -3.30 -20.67 7.41
C PHE A 226 -2.99 -19.22 7.02
N LEU A 227 -2.87 -18.31 8.00
CA LEU A 227 -2.58 -16.91 7.73
C LEU A 227 -1.18 -16.73 7.14
N GLU A 228 -1.12 -16.17 5.94
CA GLU A 228 0.10 -15.88 5.17
C GLU A 228 0.41 -14.37 5.15
N SER A 229 -0.62 -13.53 5.24
CA SER A 229 -0.49 -12.07 5.25
C SER A 229 -1.39 -11.43 6.30
N LEU A 230 -0.82 -10.57 7.14
CA LEU A 230 -1.55 -9.73 8.09
C LEU A 230 -1.20 -8.26 7.83
N SER A 231 -2.22 -7.44 7.59
CA SER A 231 -2.11 -5.98 7.70
C SER A 231 -2.93 -5.52 8.90
N PHE A 232 -2.37 -4.66 9.73
CA PHE A 232 -3.04 -4.12 10.91
C PHE A 232 -2.77 -2.61 10.97
N SER A 233 -3.78 -1.80 10.75
CA SER A 233 -3.70 -0.34 10.85
C SER A 233 -4.61 0.14 11.97
N VAL A 234 -4.07 1.01 12.82
CA VAL A 234 -4.88 1.78 13.76
C VAL A 234 -4.92 3.21 13.27
N ASN A 235 -6.12 3.78 13.18
CA ASN A 235 -6.35 5.17 12.85
C ASN A 235 -6.93 5.88 14.07
N HIS A 236 -6.44 7.07 14.35
CA HIS A 236 -6.95 7.91 15.42
C HIS A 236 -7.73 9.08 14.84
N GLU A 237 -8.99 9.28 15.27
CA GLU A 237 -9.72 10.51 14.93
C GLU A 237 -9.30 11.70 15.82
N LEU A 238 -8.69 11.40 16.98
CA LEU A 238 -8.15 12.39 17.91
C LEU A 238 -6.60 12.38 17.90
N GLU A 239 -5.99 13.53 18.16
CA GLU A 239 -4.54 13.66 18.34
C GLU A 239 -4.12 12.97 19.64
N ILE A 240 -3.62 11.73 19.56
CA ILE A 240 -3.11 10.96 20.69
C ILE A 240 -1.60 10.78 20.54
N ASP A 241 -0.77 11.48 21.31
CA ASP A 241 0.70 11.49 21.14
C ASP A 241 1.44 10.13 21.27
N THR A 242 0.76 9.00 21.46
CA THR A 242 1.37 7.70 21.74
C THR A 242 0.93 6.60 20.79
N HIS A 243 1.88 5.88 20.23
CA HIS A 243 1.63 4.63 19.49
C HIS A 243 1.08 3.52 20.38
N LEU A 244 0.17 2.72 19.83
CA LEU A 244 -0.48 1.64 20.54
C LEU A 244 0.33 0.34 20.51
N SER A 245 0.39 -0.32 21.67
CA SER A 245 1.04 -1.63 21.78
C SER A 245 0.09 -2.79 21.50
N LEU A 246 0.37 -3.59 20.46
CA LEU A 246 -0.36 -4.81 20.17
C LEU A 246 -0.27 -5.82 21.34
N PRO A 247 -1.39 -6.46 21.74
CA PRO A 247 -1.40 -7.52 22.74
C PRO A 247 -0.46 -8.67 22.37
N ARG A 248 0.17 -9.27 23.38
CA ARG A 248 1.14 -10.36 23.15
C ARG A 248 0.50 -11.64 22.62
N ASP A 249 -0.78 -11.82 22.90
CA ASP A 249 -1.59 -13.00 22.63
C ASP A 249 -2.58 -12.81 21.49
N LEU A 250 -2.39 -11.78 20.66
CA LEU A 250 -3.15 -11.59 19.43
C LEU A 250 -3.18 -12.90 18.61
N PHE A 251 -4.39 -13.33 18.25
CA PHE A 251 -4.75 -14.58 17.58
C PHE A 251 -4.29 -15.87 18.28
N GLY A 252 -4.11 -15.83 19.60
CA GLY A 252 -3.58 -16.96 20.37
C GLY A 252 -2.16 -17.37 19.97
N TRP A 253 -1.39 -16.48 19.33
CA TRP A 253 -0.06 -16.80 18.79
C TRP A 253 0.98 -17.17 19.85
N VAL A 254 0.74 -16.83 21.11
CA VAL A 254 1.54 -17.32 22.25
C VAL A 254 1.49 -18.85 22.32
N ILE A 255 0.35 -19.45 21.98
CA ILE A 255 0.12 -20.90 22.04
C ILE A 255 0.47 -21.54 20.69
N LEU A 256 0.03 -20.93 19.58
CA LEU A 256 0.21 -21.45 18.23
C LEU A 256 0.78 -20.38 17.30
N PRO A 257 2.12 -20.28 17.19
CA PRO A 257 2.75 -19.28 16.35
C PRO A 257 2.34 -19.48 14.87
N PRO A 258 2.09 -18.41 14.11
CA PRO A 258 1.61 -18.52 12.74
C PRO A 258 2.75 -18.99 11.84
N THR A 259 2.83 -20.31 11.62
CA THR A 259 3.93 -20.92 10.85
C THR A 259 3.92 -20.54 9.37
N ARG A 260 2.83 -19.97 8.85
CA ARG A 260 2.71 -19.57 7.44
C ARG A 260 2.82 -18.07 7.19
N LEU A 261 2.89 -17.26 8.24
CA LEU A 261 2.91 -15.81 8.09
C LEU A 261 4.20 -15.36 7.39
N ARG A 262 4.03 -14.74 6.22
CA ARG A 262 5.08 -14.28 5.31
C ARG A 262 5.11 -12.76 5.17
N HIS A 263 3.94 -12.12 5.29
CA HIS A 263 3.78 -10.68 5.15
C HIS A 263 3.12 -10.11 6.40
N LEU A 264 3.75 -9.10 6.99
CA LEU A 264 3.21 -8.39 8.14
C LEU A 264 3.36 -6.88 7.92
N THR A 265 2.25 -6.16 7.91
CA THR A 265 2.19 -4.70 7.84
C THR A 265 1.52 -4.18 9.09
N LEU A 266 2.18 -3.27 9.79
CA LEU A 266 1.68 -2.62 11.01
C LEU A 266 1.70 -1.10 10.80
N GLN A 267 0.57 -0.44 11.02
CA GLN A 267 0.45 1.02 10.90
C GLN A 267 -0.21 1.59 12.16
N GLY A 268 0.34 2.65 12.74
CA GLY A 268 -0.17 3.28 13.98
C GLY A 268 -0.08 2.39 15.23
N CYS A 269 0.56 1.22 15.13
CA CYS A 269 0.71 0.28 16.22
C CYS A 269 2.02 -0.50 16.13
N TYR A 270 2.50 -1.02 17.26
CA TYR A 270 3.74 -1.80 17.33
C TYR A 270 3.68 -2.86 18.43
N GLY A 271 4.67 -3.76 18.48
CA GLY A 271 4.74 -4.79 19.52
C GLY A 271 3.86 -6.02 19.26
N GLY A 272 3.49 -6.75 20.30
CA GLY A 272 2.70 -7.98 20.16
C GLY A 272 3.52 -9.24 19.81
N PRO A 273 2.91 -10.26 19.16
CA PRO A 273 3.52 -11.58 18.97
C PRO A 273 4.46 -11.64 17.76
N ILE A 274 5.01 -10.51 17.30
CA ILE A 274 5.94 -10.43 16.16
C ILE A 274 7.14 -11.38 16.33
N ARG A 275 7.53 -11.68 17.59
CA ARG A 275 8.59 -12.65 17.91
C ARG A 275 8.31 -14.09 17.46
N ALA A 276 7.06 -14.43 17.19
CA ALA A 276 6.62 -15.78 16.82
C ALA A 276 6.78 -16.08 15.31
N ALA A 277 6.83 -15.05 14.47
CA ALA A 277 6.72 -15.17 13.03
C ALA A 277 8.08 -15.43 12.35
N ARG A 278 8.55 -16.68 12.41
CA ARG A 278 9.89 -17.06 11.91
C ARG A 278 10.04 -17.09 10.38
N ASN A 279 8.91 -17.09 9.66
CA ASN A 279 8.87 -17.28 8.21
C ASN A 279 8.52 -15.99 7.45
N LEU A 280 8.67 -14.84 8.11
CA LEU A 280 8.43 -13.54 7.48
C LEU A 280 9.43 -13.28 6.35
N THR A 281 8.87 -12.93 5.20
CA THR A 281 9.59 -12.50 4.00
C THR A 281 9.40 -11.01 3.74
N SER A 282 8.33 -10.39 4.27
CA SER A 282 8.06 -8.97 4.15
C SER A 282 7.56 -8.43 5.48
N PHE A 283 8.17 -7.34 5.95
CA PHE A 283 7.73 -6.62 7.12
C PHE A 283 7.65 -5.13 6.83
N GLU A 284 6.55 -4.53 7.20
CA GLU A 284 6.31 -3.09 7.12
C GLU A 284 5.81 -2.58 8.47
N LEU A 285 6.44 -1.53 8.98
CA LEU A 285 6.03 -0.84 10.18
C LEU A 285 5.98 0.64 9.87
N ALA A 286 4.83 1.27 10.04
CA ALA A 286 4.64 2.68 9.77
C ALA A 286 4.03 3.39 10.98
N GLY A 287 4.77 4.36 11.53
CA GLY A 287 4.19 5.38 12.40
C GLY A 287 3.44 6.43 11.58
N GLU A 288 2.57 7.18 12.25
CA GLU A 288 1.88 8.32 11.67
C GLU A 288 2.75 9.59 11.78
N GLU A 289 2.70 10.47 10.77
CA GLU A 289 3.63 11.60 10.65
C GLU A 289 3.51 12.63 11.77
N ASN A 290 2.32 12.73 12.38
CA ASN A 290 1.98 13.73 13.39
C ASN A 290 2.29 13.26 14.82
N PHE A 291 2.90 12.09 14.98
CA PHE A 291 3.09 11.43 16.26
C PHE A 291 4.56 11.20 16.56
N ASP A 292 4.88 11.02 17.85
CA ASP A 292 6.22 10.61 18.27
C ASP A 292 6.66 9.38 17.49
N PRO A 293 7.91 9.26 17.03
CA PRO A 293 8.32 8.10 16.24
C PRO A 293 8.25 6.78 17.03
N ILE A 294 8.03 5.67 16.32
CA ILE A 294 8.00 4.34 16.95
C ILE A 294 9.43 3.97 17.41
N ALA A 295 9.67 3.93 18.71
CA ALA A 295 10.96 3.58 19.28
C ALA A 295 11.32 2.09 19.06
N LEU A 296 12.31 1.83 18.20
CA LEU A 296 12.82 0.51 17.85
C LEU A 296 13.87 0.02 18.86
N THR A 297 13.43 -0.21 20.10
CA THR A 297 14.35 -0.61 21.17
C THR A 297 15.01 -1.98 20.92
N GLN A 298 16.18 -2.20 21.53
CA GLN A 298 16.83 -3.52 21.55
C GLN A 298 15.91 -4.63 22.08
N ARG A 299 14.97 -4.31 22.98
CA ARG A 299 14.08 -5.32 23.58
C ARG A 299 12.95 -5.73 22.64
N THR A 300 12.49 -4.85 21.76
CA THR A 300 11.34 -5.11 20.89
C THR A 300 11.77 -5.53 19.50
N PHE A 301 12.69 -4.76 18.89
CA PHE A 301 13.05 -4.93 17.48
C PHE A 301 14.10 -6.02 17.25
N LEU A 302 15.16 -6.07 18.06
CA LEU A 302 16.25 -7.04 17.87
C LEU A 302 15.78 -8.51 17.88
N PRO A 303 14.94 -8.97 18.83
CA PRO A 303 14.45 -10.35 18.82
C PRO A 303 13.59 -10.67 17.60
N PHE A 304 12.89 -9.65 17.06
CA PHE A 304 12.06 -9.80 15.87
C PHE A 304 12.91 -10.04 14.62
N ILE A 305 13.87 -9.15 14.33
CA ILE A 305 14.73 -9.30 13.15
C ILE A 305 15.61 -10.55 13.27
N SER A 306 16.09 -10.88 14.47
CA SER A 306 16.86 -12.12 14.72
C SER A 306 16.02 -13.38 14.47
N GLY A 307 14.71 -13.30 14.70
CA GLY A 307 13.77 -14.39 14.47
C GLY A 307 13.38 -14.58 13.01
N SER A 308 13.72 -13.63 12.13
CA SER A 308 13.23 -13.55 10.75
C SER A 308 14.39 -13.53 9.73
N PRO A 309 15.25 -14.56 9.67
CA PRO A 309 16.41 -14.58 8.77
C PRO A 309 16.04 -14.61 7.28
N SER A 310 14.80 -15.00 6.95
CA SER A 310 14.26 -15.08 5.59
C SER A 310 13.66 -13.76 5.09
N LEU A 311 13.86 -12.66 5.81
CA LEU A 311 13.27 -11.36 5.48
C LEU A 311 13.86 -10.84 4.16
N VAL A 312 13.00 -10.67 3.16
CA VAL A 312 13.34 -10.18 1.82
C VAL A 312 13.04 -8.69 1.68
N SER A 313 12.00 -8.20 2.35
CA SER A 313 11.59 -6.80 2.33
C SER A 313 11.39 -6.28 3.76
N LEU A 314 12.00 -5.13 4.06
CA LEU A 314 11.87 -4.40 5.31
C LEU A 314 11.52 -2.94 5.01
N THR A 315 10.34 -2.50 5.42
CA THR A 315 9.90 -1.11 5.35
C THR A 315 9.67 -0.57 6.75
N LEU A 316 10.31 0.53 7.12
CA LEU A 316 10.15 1.19 8.41
C LEU A 316 9.87 2.66 8.15
N SER A 317 8.73 3.17 8.60
CA SER A 317 8.33 4.56 8.44
C SER A 317 8.09 5.20 9.81
N HIS A 318 8.55 6.43 10.02
CA HIS A 318 8.38 7.19 11.27
C HIS A 318 8.82 6.40 12.52
N CYS A 319 10.00 5.77 12.44
CA CYS A 319 10.58 4.97 13.50
C CYS A 319 11.85 5.64 14.06
N GLU A 320 12.16 5.42 15.33
CA GLU A 320 13.36 5.92 15.98
C GLU A 320 14.27 4.76 16.39
N PHE A 321 15.53 4.80 15.94
CA PHE A 321 16.55 3.83 16.34
C PHE A 321 17.28 4.29 17.61
N PRO A 322 17.68 3.37 18.49
CA PRO A 322 18.41 3.69 19.71
C PRO A 322 19.83 4.17 19.37
N GLU A 323 20.36 5.07 20.20
CA GLU A 323 21.72 5.59 20.03
C GLU A 323 22.78 4.47 20.00
N ARG A 324 23.85 4.69 19.22
CA ARG A 324 24.92 3.71 19.01
C ARG A 324 25.55 3.21 20.30
N GLU A 325 25.69 4.08 21.30
CA GLU A 325 26.25 3.78 22.62
C GLU A 325 25.43 2.70 23.34
N GLN A 326 24.10 2.74 23.18
CA GLN A 326 23.16 1.77 23.75
C GLN A 326 23.29 0.39 23.11
N LEU A 327 23.84 0.32 21.90
CA LEU A 327 24.01 -0.90 21.10
C LEU A 327 25.43 -1.47 21.13
N SER A 328 26.35 -0.89 21.90
CA SER A 328 27.78 -1.30 21.93
C SER A 328 28.04 -2.78 22.28
N ARG A 329 27.06 -3.48 22.86
CA ARG A 329 27.13 -4.92 23.22
C ARG A 329 26.24 -5.81 22.35
N VAL A 330 25.57 -5.24 21.36
CA VAL A 330 24.65 -5.96 20.47
C VAL A 330 25.44 -6.44 19.27
N THR A 331 25.31 -7.73 18.94
CA THR A 331 25.82 -8.24 17.67
C THR A 331 24.78 -7.91 16.59
N PRO A 332 25.15 -7.17 15.53
CA PRO A 332 24.22 -6.86 14.45
C PRO A 332 23.67 -8.13 13.80
N VAL A 333 22.37 -8.14 13.52
CA VAL A 333 21.68 -9.27 12.89
C VAL A 333 21.95 -9.26 11.39
N LYS A 334 22.39 -10.40 10.85
CA LYS A 334 22.56 -10.59 9.41
C LYS A 334 21.23 -10.96 8.76
N LEU A 335 20.85 -10.25 7.70
CA LEU A 335 19.66 -10.53 6.89
C LEU A 335 20.09 -10.88 5.45
N PRO A 336 20.59 -12.10 5.19
CA PRO A 336 21.24 -12.44 3.91
C PRO A 336 20.29 -12.41 2.70
N GLU A 337 19.00 -12.59 2.92
CA GLU A 337 17.97 -12.61 1.87
C GLU A 337 17.33 -11.24 1.62
N LEU A 338 17.73 -10.20 2.38
CA LEU A 338 17.13 -8.88 2.27
C LEU A 338 17.50 -8.25 0.93
N LYS A 339 16.47 -7.92 0.15
CA LYS A 339 16.55 -7.30 -1.18
C LYS A 339 15.94 -5.90 -1.20
N THR A 340 14.93 -5.65 -0.37
CA THR A 340 14.27 -4.37 -0.27
C THR A 340 14.43 -3.81 1.14
N LEU A 341 15.04 -2.64 1.27
CA LEU A 341 15.12 -1.91 2.54
C LEU A 341 14.59 -0.48 2.32
N ARG A 342 13.47 -0.15 2.95
CA ARG A 342 12.88 1.18 2.91
C ARG A 342 12.81 1.76 4.32
N LEU A 343 13.45 2.89 4.55
CA LEU A 343 13.42 3.63 5.81
C LEU A 343 12.83 5.00 5.46
N MET A 344 11.68 5.39 6.00
CA MET A 344 10.99 6.63 5.61
C MET A 344 10.76 7.50 6.85
N GLY A 345 11.21 8.74 6.84
CA GLY A 345 11.08 9.62 8.01
C GLY A 345 11.61 9.01 9.32
N VAL A 346 12.70 8.25 9.26
CA VAL A 346 13.29 7.61 10.45
C VAL A 346 14.24 8.56 11.20
N TYR A 347 14.39 8.31 12.50
CA TYR A 347 15.23 9.08 13.42
C TYR A 347 16.33 8.19 14.01
N GLY A 348 17.47 8.77 14.38
CA GLY A 348 18.57 8.07 15.06
C GLY A 348 19.26 7.01 14.19
N LEU A 349 19.33 7.18 12.87
CA LEU A 349 19.88 6.19 11.92
C LEU A 349 21.27 5.67 12.30
N SER A 350 22.08 6.46 13.02
CA SER A 350 23.36 6.03 13.58
C SER A 350 23.31 4.73 14.41
N GLY A 351 22.15 4.37 14.96
CA GLY A 351 21.90 3.12 15.68
C GLY A 351 21.70 1.89 14.79
N LEU A 352 21.24 2.07 13.54
CA LEU A 352 20.90 0.96 12.64
C LEU A 352 22.04 -0.06 12.46
N PRO A 353 23.31 0.34 12.24
CA PRO A 353 24.42 -0.59 12.09
C PRO A 353 24.71 -1.44 13.34
N GLY A 354 24.25 -1.00 14.52
CA GLY A 354 24.34 -1.78 15.76
C GLY A 354 23.23 -2.82 15.91
N LEU A 355 22.12 -2.68 15.17
CA LEU A 355 20.98 -3.61 15.20
C LEU A 355 21.04 -4.65 14.08
N MET A 356 21.39 -4.23 12.87
CA MET A 356 21.44 -5.12 11.71
C MET A 356 22.63 -4.82 10.80
N GLU A 357 23.19 -5.88 10.24
CA GLU A 357 24.16 -5.80 9.15
C GLU A 357 23.37 -5.59 7.85
N VAL A 358 23.41 -4.37 7.32
CA VAL A 358 22.83 -4.07 6.00
C VAL A 358 23.59 -4.90 4.97
N PRO A 359 22.89 -5.70 4.14
CA PRO A 359 23.54 -6.46 3.08
C PRO A 359 24.38 -5.57 2.16
N ALA A 360 25.37 -6.16 1.50
CA ALA A 360 26.10 -5.44 0.46
C ALA A 360 25.12 -4.92 -0.61
N PHE A 361 25.23 -3.65 -1.01
CA PHE A 361 24.27 -3.01 -1.91
C PHE A 361 23.96 -3.76 -3.20
N LYS A 362 24.94 -4.50 -3.74
CA LYS A 362 24.76 -5.38 -4.89
C LYS A 362 23.70 -6.47 -4.72
N THR A 363 23.28 -6.79 -3.48
CA THR A 363 22.22 -7.76 -3.21
C THR A 363 20.85 -7.10 -3.03
N LEU A 364 20.81 -5.77 -2.83
CA LEU A 364 19.56 -5.03 -2.71
C LEU A 364 19.00 -4.69 -4.10
N SER A 365 17.77 -5.10 -4.36
CA SER A 365 17.00 -4.67 -5.52
C SER A 365 16.33 -3.31 -5.32
N SER A 366 16.18 -2.87 -4.06
CA SER A 366 15.63 -1.56 -3.72
C SER A 366 16.15 -1.14 -2.34
N LEU A 367 16.71 0.05 -2.25
CA LEU A 367 17.08 0.70 -1.01
C LEU A 367 16.50 2.09 -1.07
N GLY A 368 15.66 2.51 -0.12
CA GLY A 368 15.21 3.88 0.04
C GLY A 368 15.34 4.31 1.48
N ILE A 369 15.95 5.47 1.74
CA ILE A 369 16.19 5.96 3.10
C ILE A 369 15.94 7.44 3.12
N SER A 370 14.89 7.83 3.84
CA SER A 370 14.47 9.17 4.16
C SER A 370 14.47 9.36 5.67
N THR A 371 14.99 10.50 6.11
CA THR A 371 15.09 10.87 7.51
C THR A 371 14.26 12.10 7.78
N ARG A 372 13.85 12.30 9.02
CA ARG A 372 13.34 13.59 9.47
C ARG A 372 14.18 14.07 10.63
N LYS A 373 14.41 15.39 10.70
CA LYS A 373 14.98 16.02 11.88
C LYS A 373 13.85 16.68 12.64
N HIS A 374 13.67 16.29 13.89
CA HIS A 374 12.70 16.92 14.76
C HIS A 374 13.30 18.20 15.34
N GLU A 375 13.19 19.32 14.61
CA GLU A 375 13.53 20.62 15.17
C GLU A 375 12.34 21.12 16.00
N ALA A 376 12.44 21.00 17.33
CA ALA A 376 11.38 21.39 18.27
C ALA A 376 11.06 22.91 18.28
N THR A 377 11.73 23.70 17.45
CA THR A 377 11.60 25.16 17.41
C THR A 377 10.70 25.60 16.25
N ILE A 378 9.43 25.84 16.58
CA ILE A 378 8.49 26.70 15.84
C ILE A 378 7.90 26.06 14.56
N GLY A 379 6.98 25.10 14.74
CA GLY A 379 5.83 24.83 13.83
C GLY A 379 6.09 24.51 12.35
N HIS A 380 7.33 24.50 11.89
CA HIS A 380 7.72 24.24 10.52
C HIS A 380 8.70 23.07 10.51
N TYR A 381 8.18 21.88 10.25
CA TYR A 381 8.98 20.68 10.05
C TYR A 381 9.73 20.81 8.71
N ASN A 382 10.97 21.31 8.73
CA ASN A 382 11.88 21.18 7.59
C ASN A 382 12.34 19.72 7.53
N CYS A 383 11.61 18.90 6.78
CA CYS A 383 12.02 17.52 6.50
C CYS A 383 13.18 17.56 5.51
N SER A 384 14.33 16.99 5.87
CA SER A 384 15.37 16.72 4.87
C SER A 384 15.12 15.33 4.31
N HIS A 385 14.46 15.28 3.15
CA HIS A 385 14.19 14.04 2.43
C HIS A 385 15.42 13.66 1.60
N PHE A 386 16.27 12.82 2.17
CA PHE A 386 17.17 12.01 1.37
C PHE A 386 16.38 10.81 0.85
N GLU A 387 16.65 10.32 -0.35
CA GLU A 387 16.17 9.02 -0.78
C GLU A 387 17.30 8.36 -1.54
N VAL A 388 17.37 7.05 -1.43
CA VAL A 388 18.20 6.26 -2.32
C VAL A 388 17.25 5.39 -3.12
N HIS A 389 17.60 4.99 -4.33
CA HIS A 389 16.88 3.97 -5.08
C HIS A 389 17.91 3.09 -5.74
N ALA A 390 17.82 1.77 -5.59
CA ALA A 390 18.56 0.89 -6.49
C ALA A 390 17.85 0.95 -7.85
N GLY A 391 18.55 1.45 -8.87
CA GLY A 391 18.05 1.50 -10.24
C GLY A 391 18.12 0.14 -10.93
N ASN A 392 17.64 0.07 -12.17
CA ASN A 392 17.83 -1.11 -13.01
C ASN A 392 19.35 -1.29 -13.29
N GLY A 393 19.99 -2.26 -12.64
CA GLY A 393 21.41 -2.58 -12.81
C GLY A 393 22.26 -2.30 -11.55
N ASP A 394 23.55 -2.01 -11.73
CA ASP A 394 24.52 -1.75 -10.65
C ASP A 394 24.52 -0.28 -10.15
N GLY A 395 23.37 0.39 -10.26
CA GLY A 395 23.27 1.84 -10.08
C GLY A 395 22.34 2.27 -8.95
N PHE A 396 22.68 3.38 -8.31
CA PHE A 396 21.84 4.01 -7.29
C PHE A 396 21.42 5.42 -7.71
N GLN A 397 20.20 5.81 -7.40
CA GLN A 397 19.74 7.19 -7.49
C GLN A 397 19.67 7.74 -6.07
N LEU A 398 20.29 8.89 -5.82
CA LEU A 398 20.26 9.62 -4.56
C LEU A 398 19.40 10.86 -4.80
N PHE A 399 18.22 10.89 -4.20
CA PHE A 399 17.38 12.06 -4.14
C PHE A 399 17.72 12.86 -2.88
N TYR A 400 17.79 14.18 -2.99
CA TYR A 400 18.02 15.05 -1.85
C TYR A 400 17.11 16.28 -1.91
N ASP A 401 16.39 16.49 -0.82
CA ASP A 401 15.55 17.65 -0.55
C ASP A 401 15.81 18.08 0.90
N GLY A 402 16.24 19.32 1.14
CA GLY A 402 16.35 19.88 2.49
C GLY A 402 17.72 20.43 2.91
N GLY A 403 17.87 20.69 4.22
CA GLY A 403 18.80 21.71 4.72
C GLY A 403 19.95 21.30 5.63
N SER A 404 20.00 20.05 6.09
CA SER A 404 21.06 19.57 6.99
C SER A 404 21.75 18.32 6.42
N THR A 405 22.64 18.53 5.45
CA THR A 405 23.39 17.45 4.78
C THR A 405 24.32 16.69 5.72
N GLY A 406 24.90 17.34 6.72
CA GLY A 406 26.12 16.79 7.31
C GLY A 406 25.97 15.67 8.32
N GLU A 407 24.95 15.75 9.17
CA GLU A 407 24.58 14.63 10.05
C GLU A 407 24.12 13.44 9.21
N LEU A 408 23.25 13.67 8.23
CA LEU A 408 22.70 12.63 7.37
C LEU A 408 23.78 11.90 6.58
N VAL A 409 24.70 12.65 5.96
CA VAL A 409 25.87 12.06 5.27
C VAL A 409 26.71 11.25 6.25
N SER A 410 26.93 11.73 7.47
CA SER A 410 27.71 11.02 8.48
C SER A 410 27.03 9.72 8.94
N GLU A 411 25.71 9.76 9.18
CA GLU A 411 24.90 8.60 9.52
C GLU A 411 24.88 7.59 8.37
N TRP A 412 24.70 8.09 7.15
CA TRP A 412 24.78 7.30 5.94
C TRP A 412 26.13 6.61 5.83
N LEU A 413 27.24 7.32 6.03
CA LEU A 413 28.57 6.73 6.02
C LEU A 413 28.77 5.72 7.14
N GLY A 414 28.11 5.89 8.28
CA GLY A 414 28.03 4.88 9.33
C GLY A 414 27.34 3.60 8.85
N ILE A 415 26.25 3.71 8.09
CA ILE A 415 25.52 2.58 7.48
C ILE A 415 26.36 1.94 6.37
N MET A 416 26.94 2.76 5.49
CA MET A 416 27.76 2.33 4.35
C MET A 416 29.12 1.79 4.75
N GLY A 417 29.66 2.14 5.92
CA GLY A 417 31.02 1.75 6.32
C GLY A 417 31.24 0.25 6.33
N ASN A 418 30.17 -0.55 6.38
CA ASN A 418 30.18 -2.01 6.27
C ASN A 418 29.80 -2.54 4.88
N ALA A 419 29.24 -1.70 4.02
CA ALA A 419 28.73 -2.09 2.73
C ALA A 419 29.79 -1.90 1.63
N ASP A 420 29.81 -2.84 0.69
CA ASP A 420 30.78 -2.87 -0.41
C ASP A 420 30.75 -1.53 -1.19
N PRO A 421 31.85 -0.75 -1.21
CA PRO A 421 31.90 0.56 -1.84
C PRO A 421 31.88 0.50 -3.37
N SER A 422 31.58 -0.64 -3.97
CA SER A 422 31.63 -0.88 -5.42
C SER A 422 30.50 -0.22 -6.21
N LEU A 423 29.89 0.86 -5.72
CA LEU A 423 28.84 1.57 -6.45
C LEU A 423 29.42 2.16 -7.73
N THR A 424 29.12 1.53 -8.86
CA THR A 424 29.67 1.96 -10.16
C THR A 424 28.87 3.08 -10.79
N PHE A 425 27.60 3.23 -10.42
CA PHE A 425 26.70 4.25 -10.95
C PHE A 425 25.96 4.96 -9.83
N ILE A 426 25.99 6.29 -9.84
CA ILE A 426 25.30 7.14 -8.88
C ILE A 426 24.60 8.24 -9.66
N ARG A 427 23.29 8.42 -9.44
CA ARG A 427 22.52 9.58 -9.90
C ARG A 427 22.22 10.48 -8.72
N LEU A 428 22.35 11.79 -8.91
CA LEU A 428 22.10 12.80 -7.90
C LEU A 428 20.91 13.64 -8.36
N GLU A 429 19.79 13.56 -7.67
CA GLU A 429 18.56 14.32 -7.94
C GLU A 429 18.31 15.31 -6.79
N GLY A 430 18.07 16.58 -7.13
CA GLY A 430 17.67 17.61 -6.17
C GLY A 430 16.22 18.04 -6.43
N GLN A 431 15.59 18.68 -5.45
CA GLN A 431 14.35 19.42 -5.70
C GLN A 431 14.68 20.86 -6.14
N ASP A 432 13.90 21.41 -7.08
CA ASP A 432 14.00 22.83 -7.43
C ASP A 432 13.58 23.67 -6.21
N LEU A 433 14.56 24.30 -5.57
CA LEU A 433 14.31 25.23 -4.48
C LEU A 433 14.00 26.60 -5.09
N ASP A 434 12.72 26.96 -5.11
CA ASP A 434 12.24 28.28 -5.54
C ASP A 434 12.75 29.44 -4.65
N ASP A 435 13.40 29.13 -3.52
CA ASP A 435 13.89 30.12 -2.54
C ASP A 435 15.43 30.20 -2.52
N PRO A 436 16.04 31.12 -3.30
CA PRO A 436 17.48 31.35 -3.31
C PRO A 436 18.02 32.01 -2.02
N SER A 437 17.18 32.36 -1.04
CA SER A 437 17.61 33.07 0.17
C SER A 437 18.16 32.14 1.28
N ARG A 438 17.98 30.82 1.15
CA ARG A 438 18.51 29.84 2.10
C ARG A 438 20.01 29.58 1.83
N ASP A 439 20.87 30.39 2.45
CA ASP A 439 22.34 30.20 2.42
C ASP A 439 22.73 28.98 3.27
N PHE A 440 22.87 27.81 2.64
CA PHE A 440 23.24 26.57 3.32
C PHE A 440 24.74 26.53 3.64
N LYS A 441 25.07 26.40 4.93
CA LYS A 441 26.44 26.21 5.44
C LYS A 441 26.62 24.78 5.98
N GLY A 442 26.38 23.77 5.15
CA GLY A 442 26.72 22.39 5.50
C GLY A 442 28.24 22.20 5.52
N GLU A 443 28.81 21.76 6.65
CA GLU A 443 30.26 21.54 6.81
C GLU A 443 30.74 20.16 6.32
N VAL A 444 29.83 19.25 6.01
CA VAL A 444 30.18 17.85 5.68
C VAL A 444 29.99 17.59 4.19
N SER A 445 31.06 17.12 3.59
CA SER A 445 31.14 16.71 2.20
C SER A 445 30.42 15.36 1.97
N PRO A 446 29.41 15.27 1.08
CA PRO A 446 28.91 13.99 0.55
C PRO A 446 29.91 13.22 -0.32
N LEU A 447 31.14 13.71 -0.54
CA LEU A 447 32.16 13.01 -1.32
C LEU A 447 32.29 11.51 -1.02
N PRO A 448 32.28 11.06 0.26
CA PRO A 448 32.49 9.65 0.53
C PRO A 448 31.35 8.76 0.00
N LEU A 449 30.18 9.33 -0.35
CA LEU A 449 29.07 8.62 -0.99
C LEU A 449 29.39 8.16 -2.41
N PHE A 450 30.15 8.98 -3.15
CA PHE A 450 30.40 8.79 -4.57
C PHE A 450 31.87 8.74 -4.93
N VAL A 451 32.76 8.62 -3.94
CA VAL A 451 34.21 8.51 -4.17
C VAL A 451 34.57 7.33 -5.07
N ASN A 452 33.74 6.29 -5.17
CA ASN A 452 34.01 5.12 -6.02
C ASN A 452 33.15 5.06 -7.30
N ALA A 453 32.37 6.10 -7.59
CA ALA A 453 31.51 6.16 -8.77
C ALA A 453 32.35 6.05 -10.06
N LYS A 454 31.89 5.20 -11.00
CA LYS A 454 32.42 5.18 -12.37
C LYS A 454 31.60 6.06 -13.31
N ILE A 455 30.29 6.07 -13.07
CA ILE A 455 29.30 6.88 -13.75
C ILE A 455 28.62 7.74 -12.69
N LEU A 456 28.64 9.05 -12.89
CA LEU A 456 27.92 10.00 -12.05
C LEU A 456 26.90 10.74 -12.91
N GLU A 457 25.62 10.59 -12.60
CA GLU A 457 24.55 11.39 -13.19
C GLU A 457 24.18 12.52 -12.23
N ILE A 458 24.03 13.74 -12.74
CA ILE A 458 23.73 14.92 -11.94
C ILE A 458 22.52 15.62 -12.53
N ASN A 459 21.47 15.75 -11.73
CA ASN A 459 20.30 16.55 -12.05
C ASN A 459 20.67 18.05 -12.05
N SER A 460 20.09 18.83 -12.97
CA SER A 460 20.22 20.28 -13.00
C SER A 460 19.90 20.94 -11.65
N SER A 461 18.88 20.46 -10.94
CA SER A 461 18.50 20.95 -9.59
C SER A 461 19.62 20.77 -8.56
N PHE A 462 20.51 19.79 -8.77
CA PHE A 462 21.64 19.52 -7.89
C PHE A 462 22.75 20.57 -8.01
N SER A 463 22.79 21.35 -9.10
CA SER A 463 23.78 22.42 -9.31
C SER A 463 23.46 23.73 -8.57
N HIS A 464 22.31 23.79 -7.87
CA HIS A 464 21.91 24.95 -7.08
C HIS A 464 22.87 25.15 -5.87
N PRO A 465 23.01 26.36 -5.29
CA PRO A 465 24.09 26.71 -4.35
C PRO A 465 24.13 25.96 -3.01
N TRP A 466 23.25 24.99 -2.77
CA TRP A 466 23.11 24.33 -1.47
C TRP A 466 24.36 23.53 -1.07
N TYR A 467 25.18 23.11 -2.04
CA TYR A 467 26.47 22.48 -1.79
C TYR A 467 27.62 23.24 -2.48
N ARG A 468 28.08 24.30 -1.81
CA ARG A 468 29.13 25.21 -2.31
C ARG A 468 30.41 24.49 -2.77
N ASP A 469 30.78 23.39 -2.12
CA ASP A 469 32.00 22.63 -2.40
C ASP A 469 31.80 21.44 -3.33
N PHE A 470 30.62 21.29 -3.96
CA PHE A 470 30.31 20.15 -4.83
C PHE A 470 31.39 19.85 -5.87
N TRP A 471 31.78 20.86 -6.67
CA TRP A 471 32.78 20.68 -7.71
C TRP A 471 34.17 20.41 -7.15
N ASN A 472 34.55 21.08 -6.05
CA ASN A 472 35.80 20.83 -5.34
C ASN A 472 35.89 19.40 -4.81
N ASP A 473 34.75 18.83 -4.43
CA ASP A 473 34.66 17.47 -3.93
C ASP A 473 34.60 16.45 -5.07
N LEU A 474 33.88 16.70 -6.16
CA LEU A 474 33.96 15.86 -7.37
C LEU A 474 35.40 15.75 -7.90
N GLU A 475 36.20 16.81 -7.79
CA GLU A 475 37.61 16.81 -8.16
C GLU A 475 38.47 15.85 -7.33
N LYS A 476 38.02 15.46 -6.14
CA LYS A 476 38.70 14.50 -5.26
C LYS A 476 38.34 13.05 -5.61
N ILE A 477 37.32 12.82 -6.46
CA ILE A 477 37.03 11.49 -6.99
C ILE A 477 38.19 11.10 -7.92
N GLY A 478 38.78 9.92 -7.68
CA GLY A 478 39.95 9.47 -8.42
C GLY A 478 39.67 9.14 -9.90
N PRO A 479 40.62 8.48 -10.59
CA PRO A 479 40.53 8.18 -12.02
C PRO A 479 39.43 7.17 -12.39
N GLN A 480 38.75 6.59 -11.40
CA GLN A 480 37.61 5.68 -11.57
C GLN A 480 36.39 6.37 -12.17
N LEU A 481 36.19 7.66 -11.93
CA LEU A 481 35.08 8.40 -12.53
C LEU A 481 35.38 8.62 -14.01
N THR A 482 34.74 7.81 -14.85
CA THR A 482 34.95 7.80 -16.29
C THR A 482 33.84 8.49 -17.06
N THR A 483 32.61 8.52 -16.50
CA THR A 483 31.45 9.10 -17.18
C THR A 483 30.75 10.10 -16.27
N LEU A 484 30.52 11.31 -16.77
CA LEU A 484 29.61 12.27 -16.17
C LEU A 484 28.38 12.40 -17.07
N ARG A 485 27.18 12.26 -16.50
CA ARG A 485 25.92 12.50 -17.20
C ARG A 485 25.22 13.67 -16.58
N LEU A 486 24.73 14.58 -17.41
CA LEU A 486 24.11 15.80 -16.94
C LEU A 486 22.68 15.87 -17.41
N GLU A 487 21.82 16.20 -16.47
CA GLU A 487 20.42 16.46 -16.72
C GLU A 487 20.21 17.97 -16.91
N VAL A 488 19.37 18.32 -17.89
CA VAL A 488 19.01 19.72 -18.17
C VAL A 488 17.50 19.82 -18.18
N THR A 489 16.93 20.47 -17.17
CA THR A 489 15.49 20.73 -17.03
C THR A 489 15.07 22.06 -17.70
N GLU A 490 13.78 22.19 -18.02
CA GLU A 490 13.20 23.43 -18.56
C GLU A 490 13.29 24.56 -17.52
N GLY A 491 13.79 25.74 -17.92
CA GLY A 491 13.95 26.90 -17.04
C GLY A 491 15.36 27.09 -16.47
N MET A 492 16.24 26.11 -16.60
CA MET A 492 17.64 26.23 -16.17
C MET A 492 18.46 27.10 -17.16
N SER A 493 19.36 27.95 -16.63
CA SER A 493 20.35 28.69 -17.44
C SER A 493 21.52 27.76 -17.81
N PRO A 494 21.63 27.28 -19.07
CA PRO A 494 22.63 26.27 -19.46
C PRO A 494 24.07 26.75 -19.24
N THR A 495 24.28 28.07 -19.33
CA THR A 495 25.58 28.72 -19.18
C THR A 495 26.25 28.50 -17.83
N LYS A 496 25.52 28.56 -16.70
CA LYS A 496 26.13 28.39 -15.37
C LYS A 496 26.56 26.95 -15.11
N LEU A 497 25.74 25.99 -15.54
CA LEU A 497 26.09 24.58 -15.48
C LEU A 497 27.29 24.30 -16.39
N ALA A 498 27.31 24.89 -17.60
CA ALA A 498 28.42 24.76 -18.56
C ALA A 498 29.73 25.20 -17.94
N GLU A 499 29.78 26.42 -17.41
CA GLU A 499 31.00 26.96 -16.80
C GLU A 499 31.52 26.09 -15.65
N SER A 500 30.62 25.49 -14.87
CA SER A 500 31.00 24.64 -13.74
C SER A 500 31.54 23.28 -14.20
N VAL A 501 30.88 22.68 -15.20
CA VAL A 501 31.31 21.42 -15.82
C VAL A 501 32.63 21.59 -16.59
N GLU A 502 32.84 22.73 -17.25
CA GLU A 502 34.08 23.07 -17.93
C GLU A 502 35.25 23.11 -16.95
N LYS A 503 35.09 23.88 -15.86
CA LYS A 503 36.09 24.01 -14.81
C LYS A 503 36.45 22.65 -14.21
N PHE A 504 35.43 21.83 -13.94
CA PHE A 504 35.62 20.48 -13.44
C PHE A 504 36.36 19.57 -14.42
N ALA A 505 35.94 19.54 -15.69
CA ALA A 505 36.59 18.72 -16.72
C ALA A 505 38.06 19.13 -16.90
N GLN A 506 38.32 20.44 -17.00
CA GLN A 506 39.67 21.00 -17.12
C GLN A 506 40.54 20.64 -15.91
N ALA A 507 40.04 20.84 -14.68
CA ALA A 507 40.75 20.47 -13.46
C ALA A 507 41.10 18.98 -13.41
N ARG A 508 40.22 18.10 -13.90
CA ARG A 508 40.49 16.67 -14.02
C ARG A 508 41.57 16.33 -15.05
N LEU A 509 41.58 17.00 -16.20
CA LEU A 509 42.60 16.82 -17.23
C LEU A 509 43.99 17.24 -16.73
N GLU A 510 44.07 18.39 -16.04
CA GLU A 510 45.31 18.87 -15.45
C GLU A 510 45.88 17.92 -14.38
N LYS A 511 45.00 17.21 -13.65
CA LYS A 511 45.39 16.17 -12.70
C LYS A 511 45.66 14.79 -13.34
N GLY A 512 45.57 14.66 -14.66
CA GLY A 512 45.77 13.40 -15.38
C GLY A 512 44.68 12.36 -15.14
N MET A 513 43.46 12.79 -14.80
CA MET A 513 42.29 11.93 -14.53
C MET A 513 41.09 12.28 -15.42
N PRO A 514 41.25 12.34 -16.75
CA PRO A 514 40.23 12.92 -17.61
C PRO A 514 38.97 12.04 -17.69
N LEU A 515 37.80 12.65 -17.93
CA LEU A 515 36.53 11.94 -18.12
C LEU A 515 36.49 11.29 -19.51
N ARG A 516 36.26 9.98 -19.61
CA ARG A 516 36.13 9.30 -20.91
C ARG A 516 34.90 9.74 -21.68
N ASN A 517 33.78 9.93 -20.98
CA ASN A 517 32.50 10.27 -21.56
C ASN A 517 31.86 11.44 -20.79
N LEU A 518 31.30 12.39 -21.53
CA LEU A 518 30.33 13.36 -21.02
C LEU A 518 29.05 13.18 -21.82
N GLU A 519 27.99 12.69 -21.18
CA GLU A 519 26.74 12.30 -21.85
C GLU A 519 25.58 13.22 -21.44
N LYS A 520 24.64 13.43 -22.38
CA LYS A 520 23.36 14.07 -22.10
C LYS A 520 22.38 13.04 -21.52
N MET A 521 21.59 13.43 -20.52
CA MET A 521 20.39 12.66 -20.16
C MET A 521 19.18 13.07 -21.01
N GLU A 522 18.45 12.10 -21.55
CA GLU A 522 17.16 12.28 -22.23
C GLU A 522 16.01 11.89 -21.29
N PHE A 523 14.89 12.60 -21.37
CA PHE A 523 13.76 12.39 -20.47
C PHE A 523 12.52 11.80 -21.14
N GLU A 524 11.95 10.82 -20.44
CA GLU A 524 10.55 10.42 -20.59
C GLU A 524 9.65 11.41 -19.86
N GLY A 525 8.62 11.93 -20.54
CA GLY A 525 7.56 12.76 -19.93
C GLY A 525 7.61 14.27 -20.23
N MET A 526 8.67 14.80 -20.85
CA MET A 526 8.65 16.17 -21.36
C MET A 526 7.70 16.30 -22.57
N SER A 527 7.07 17.46 -22.72
CA SER A 527 6.37 17.81 -23.96
C SER A 527 7.36 17.86 -25.14
N GLU A 528 6.89 17.63 -26.36
CA GLU A 528 7.75 17.72 -27.56
C GLU A 528 8.49 19.08 -27.65
N GLU A 529 7.81 20.17 -27.27
CA GLU A 529 8.41 21.51 -27.23
C GLU A 529 9.52 21.60 -26.17
N GLY A 530 9.29 21.03 -24.99
CA GLY A 530 10.29 20.97 -23.91
C GLY A 530 11.51 20.15 -24.31
N GLN A 531 11.32 19.02 -25.00
CA GLN A 531 12.40 18.18 -25.52
C GLN A 531 13.27 18.94 -26.54
N GLU A 532 12.66 19.67 -27.47
CA GLU A 532 13.41 20.44 -28.48
C GLU A 532 14.17 21.62 -27.84
N LYS A 533 13.56 22.30 -26.87
CA LYS A 533 14.25 23.36 -26.09
C LYS A 533 15.44 22.80 -25.30
N ALA A 534 15.26 21.68 -24.59
CA ALA A 534 16.32 21.03 -23.84
C ALA A 534 17.44 20.52 -24.76
N LYS A 535 17.10 20.01 -25.94
CA LYS A 535 18.06 19.62 -26.98
C LYS A 535 18.86 20.81 -27.49
N LYS A 536 18.21 21.91 -27.83
CA LYS A 536 18.88 23.13 -28.25
C LYS A 536 19.82 23.67 -27.15
N CYS A 537 19.36 23.71 -25.90
CA CYS A 537 20.18 24.13 -24.76
C CYS A 537 21.41 23.22 -24.57
N TRP A 538 21.26 21.92 -24.75
CA TRP A 538 22.39 20.98 -24.68
C TRP A 538 23.40 21.17 -25.81
N GLU A 539 22.95 21.37 -27.05
CA GLU A 539 23.86 21.63 -28.17
C GLU A 539 24.63 22.94 -27.97
N GLU A 540 23.96 23.99 -27.48
CA GLU A 540 24.60 25.27 -27.11
C GLU A 540 25.64 25.07 -25.98
N PHE A 541 25.27 24.32 -24.94
CA PHE A 541 26.15 23.92 -23.84
C PHE A 541 27.37 23.14 -24.34
N ARG A 542 27.17 22.12 -25.16
CA ARG A 542 28.24 21.28 -25.72
C ARG A 542 29.19 22.09 -26.60
N ALA A 543 28.64 22.98 -27.45
CA ALA A 543 29.43 23.87 -28.30
C ALA A 543 30.27 24.86 -27.47
N SER A 544 29.78 25.34 -26.33
CA SER A 544 30.54 26.25 -25.46
C SER A 544 31.72 25.61 -24.75
N LEU A 545 31.62 24.31 -24.42
CA LEU A 545 32.57 23.63 -23.53
C LEU A 545 33.91 23.28 -24.18
N LYS A 546 34.07 23.48 -25.50
CA LYS A 546 35.14 22.86 -26.30
C LYS A 546 35.34 21.38 -25.96
N ILE A 547 34.26 20.70 -25.52
CA ILE A 547 34.37 19.37 -24.92
C ILE A 547 34.87 18.35 -25.93
N ASP A 548 34.57 18.57 -27.22
CA ASP A 548 35.05 17.70 -28.29
C ASP A 548 36.57 17.82 -28.48
N GLU A 549 37.17 19.00 -28.22
CA GLU A 549 38.64 19.16 -28.16
C GLU A 549 39.21 18.44 -26.94
N TYR A 550 38.54 18.55 -25.79
CA TYR A 550 38.91 17.86 -24.55
C TYR A 550 38.87 16.33 -24.69
N LEU A 551 37.79 15.79 -25.25
CA LEU A 551 37.60 14.35 -25.46
C LEU A 551 38.53 13.82 -26.55
N ALA A 552 38.91 14.64 -27.54
CA ALA A 552 39.87 14.27 -28.58
C ALA A 552 41.33 14.29 -28.12
N LEU A 553 41.65 14.92 -26.97
CA LEU A 553 43.00 14.95 -26.38
C LEU A 553 43.32 13.73 -25.50
N GLN A 554 42.35 12.84 -25.27
CA GLN A 554 42.53 11.55 -24.62
C GLN A 554 42.90 10.47 -25.61
#